data_AF-A0A958K9U8-F1
#
_entry.id   AF-A0A958K9U8-F1
#
_cell.length_a   1.000
_cell.length_b   1.000
_cell.length_c   1.000
_cell.angle_alpha   90.00
_cell.angle_beta   90.00
_cell.angle_gamma   90.00
#
_symmetry.space_group_name_H-M   'P 1'
#
loop_
_entity.id
_entity.type
_entity.pdbx_description
1 polymer ?
#
loop_
_entity_poly.entity_id
_entity_poly.type
_entity_poly.pdbx_seq_one_letter_code
_entity_poly.pdbx_strand_id
1 'polypeptide(L)'
;MSETKPIQTSANNICVIGTGAIGSTLAIIFSQRSPTFFIYSRSHTPQASFPTKQLTGGLNLVAKPNNLTSVNWKDIGAVPKNTDYWIAVKSTDLNEVLLRLYPCLSVEANVILLQNGIGVFFEAFDVLRKASPILRALAFFGARKGDSEDVLVSGDVKLTLASLPEDKHRASAIQHYLEFHGIDGYTTHNIARAEWEKTFVNLVVNSLATLVRKKNGCILESPI
;
A
#
# COMPACT_ATOMS: atom_id res chain seq x y z
N MET A 1 -22.07 9.72 -31.64
CA MET A 1 -21.34 8.65 -30.91
C MET A 1 -19.97 9.21 -30.58
N SER A 2 -19.77 9.67 -29.33
CA SER A 2 -18.48 10.17 -28.88
C SER A 2 -17.64 9.00 -28.41
N GLU A 3 -16.55 8.73 -29.11
CA GLU A 3 -15.50 7.82 -28.65
C GLU A 3 -14.91 8.38 -27.36
N THR A 4 -15.16 7.68 -26.24
CA THR A 4 -14.41 7.86 -25.00
C THR A 4 -12.98 7.43 -25.28
N LYS A 5 -12.08 8.39 -25.46
CA LYS A 5 -10.65 8.13 -25.43
C LYS A 5 -10.32 7.37 -24.13
N PRO A 6 -9.54 6.29 -24.18
CA PRO A 6 -9.02 5.69 -22.95
C PRO A 6 -8.25 6.78 -22.21
N ILE A 7 -8.56 6.96 -20.92
CA ILE A 7 -7.75 7.78 -20.03
C ILE A 7 -6.35 7.16 -20.10
N GLN A 8 -5.43 7.85 -20.78
CA GLN A 8 -4.01 7.52 -20.70
C GLN A 8 -3.65 7.67 -19.23
N THR A 9 -3.52 6.55 -18.53
CA THR A 9 -2.79 6.51 -17.27
C THR A 9 -1.39 6.95 -17.63
N SER A 10 -1.05 8.22 -17.37
CA SER A 10 0.34 8.64 -17.33
C SER A 10 1.09 7.59 -16.52
N ALA A 11 2.23 7.14 -17.00
CA ALA A 11 3.08 6.22 -16.25
C ALA A 11 3.47 6.92 -14.94
N ASN A 12 2.65 6.76 -13.90
CA ASN A 12 2.86 7.42 -12.63
C ASN A 12 4.06 6.73 -11.99
N ASN A 13 5.05 7.53 -11.65
CA ASN A 13 6.16 7.09 -10.84
C ASN A 13 5.59 6.62 -9.49
N ILE A 14 6.13 5.56 -8.91
CA ILE A 14 5.66 5.04 -7.62
C ILE A 14 6.80 5.02 -6.64
N CYS A 15 6.53 5.48 -5.41
CA CYS A 15 7.43 5.34 -4.29
C CYS A 15 6.75 4.59 -3.15
N VAL A 16 7.27 3.41 -2.78
CA VAL A 16 6.82 2.67 -1.60
C VAL A 16 7.70 3.03 -0.41
N ILE A 17 7.08 3.59 0.62
CA ILE A 17 7.75 3.99 1.87
C ILE A 17 7.44 2.95 2.94
N GLY A 18 8.42 2.11 3.27
CA GLY A 18 8.30 1.03 4.24
C GLY A 18 8.24 -0.35 3.59
N THR A 19 9.32 -1.12 3.74
CA THR A 19 9.50 -2.48 3.19
C THR A 19 9.10 -3.58 4.18
N GLY A 20 8.03 -3.34 4.95
CA GLY A 20 7.36 -4.39 5.71
C GLY A 20 6.68 -5.41 4.79
N ALA A 21 5.90 -6.34 5.35
CA ALA A 21 5.24 -7.37 4.54
C ALA A 21 4.29 -6.80 3.48
N ILE A 22 3.43 -5.84 3.84
CA ILE A 22 2.49 -5.19 2.90
C ILE A 22 3.24 -4.38 1.84
N GLY A 23 4.14 -3.48 2.26
CA GLY A 23 4.89 -2.63 1.33
C GLY A 23 5.73 -3.42 0.35
N SER A 24 6.43 -4.46 0.82
CA SER A 24 7.21 -5.35 -0.04
C SER A 24 6.33 -6.13 -1.01
N THR A 25 5.14 -6.60 -0.58
CA THR A 25 4.18 -7.27 -1.48
C THR A 25 3.79 -6.36 -2.64
N LEU A 26 3.37 -5.12 -2.34
CA LEU A 26 2.98 -4.15 -3.35
C LEU A 26 4.15 -3.74 -4.24
N ALA A 27 5.33 -3.57 -3.64
CA ALA A 27 6.53 -3.23 -4.38
C ALA A 27 6.87 -4.28 -5.44
N ILE A 28 6.75 -5.56 -5.09
CA ILE A 28 7.00 -6.65 -6.03
C ILE A 28 5.97 -6.63 -7.16
N ILE A 29 4.69 -6.49 -6.83
CA ILE A 29 3.60 -6.46 -7.81
C ILE A 29 3.75 -5.28 -8.78
N PHE A 30 4.04 -4.09 -8.26
CA PHE A 30 4.23 -2.89 -9.08
C PHE A 30 5.50 -2.99 -9.93
N SER A 31 6.61 -3.48 -9.39
CA SER A 31 7.88 -3.60 -10.13
C SER A 31 7.81 -4.46 -11.40
N GLN A 32 6.82 -5.34 -11.53
CA GLN A 32 6.68 -6.20 -12.72
C GLN A 32 6.29 -5.41 -13.98
N ARG A 33 5.56 -4.30 -13.84
CA ARG A 33 5.00 -3.55 -15.00
C ARG A 33 5.16 -2.04 -14.89
N SER A 34 5.68 -1.52 -13.78
CA SER A 34 5.96 -0.09 -13.62
C SER A 34 7.32 0.27 -14.22
N PRO A 35 7.38 1.30 -15.08
CA PRO A 35 8.63 1.72 -15.70
C PRO A 35 9.60 2.39 -14.71
N THR A 36 9.07 3.09 -13.70
CA THR A 36 9.87 3.77 -12.67
C THR A 36 9.34 3.46 -11.29
N PHE A 37 10.17 2.87 -10.44
CA PHE A 37 9.75 2.40 -9.13
C PHE A 37 10.82 2.71 -8.06
N PHE A 38 10.39 3.38 -6.99
CA PHE A 38 11.23 3.81 -5.88
C PHE A 38 10.85 3.07 -4.59
N ILE A 39 11.85 2.76 -3.76
CA ILE A 39 11.63 2.22 -2.41
C ILE A 39 12.43 3.01 -1.38
N TYR A 40 11.81 3.26 -0.23
CA TYR A 40 12.49 3.65 1.00
C TYR A 40 12.35 2.58 2.11
N SER A 41 13.48 2.25 2.74
CA SER A 41 13.58 1.40 3.94
C SER A 41 14.45 2.07 5.01
N ARG A 42 14.07 1.94 6.29
CA ARG A 42 14.83 2.50 7.43
C ARG A 42 16.10 1.72 7.75
N SER A 43 16.07 0.39 7.60
CA SER A 43 17.04 -0.50 8.24
C SER A 43 17.95 -1.27 7.29
N HIS A 44 17.88 -1.07 5.96
CA HIS A 44 18.84 -1.72 5.05
C HIS A 44 19.03 -1.00 3.72
N THR A 45 20.29 -1.02 3.28
CA THR A 45 20.81 -0.83 1.92
C THR A 45 20.15 -1.78 0.91
N PRO A 46 20.16 -1.43 -0.39
CA PRO A 46 19.38 -2.11 -1.41
C PRO A 46 20.01 -3.45 -1.82
N GLN A 47 19.70 -4.53 -1.10
CA GLN A 47 19.75 -5.85 -1.72
C GLN A 47 18.38 -6.14 -2.32
N ALA A 48 18.33 -5.89 -3.63
CA ALA A 48 17.18 -5.90 -4.49
C ALA A 48 16.71 -7.34 -4.79
N SER A 49 16.15 -8.00 -3.78
CA SER A 49 15.41 -9.24 -3.97
C SER A 49 14.43 -9.40 -2.82
N PHE A 50 13.16 -9.14 -3.12
CA PHE A 50 12.06 -9.55 -2.24
C PHE A 50 11.40 -10.76 -2.91
N PRO A 51 11.85 -11.99 -2.65
CA PRO A 51 11.11 -13.15 -3.11
C PRO A 51 9.78 -13.18 -2.35
N THR A 52 8.66 -13.06 -3.06
CA THR A 52 7.34 -13.31 -2.50
C THR A 52 6.89 -14.71 -2.87
N LYS A 53 6.59 -15.49 -1.84
CA LYS A 53 6.06 -16.84 -1.97
C LYS A 53 4.68 -16.87 -1.34
N GLN A 54 3.63 -16.92 -2.16
CA GLN A 54 2.28 -17.07 -1.62
C GLN A 54 2.13 -18.48 -1.01
N LEU A 55 1.54 -18.56 0.19
CA LEU A 55 1.36 -19.82 0.90
C LEU A 55 0.10 -20.58 0.45
N THR A 56 -0.86 -19.87 -0.15
CA THR A 56 -2.15 -20.39 -0.63
C THR A 56 -2.65 -19.48 -1.76
N GLY A 57 -2.83 -20.01 -2.98
CA GLY A 57 -3.08 -19.24 -4.21
C GLY A 57 -1.84 -19.15 -5.10
N GLY A 58 -2.00 -18.96 -6.41
CA GLY A 58 -0.96 -19.13 -7.44
C GLY A 58 0.08 -18.00 -7.62
N LEU A 59 0.28 -17.10 -6.66
CA LEU A 59 1.19 -15.95 -6.77
C LEU A 59 2.60 -16.30 -6.28
N ASN A 60 3.41 -16.88 -7.17
CA ASN A 60 4.86 -16.97 -6.96
C ASN A 60 5.53 -15.83 -7.71
N LEU A 61 5.82 -14.72 -7.01
CA LEU A 61 6.42 -13.55 -7.62
C LEU A 61 7.75 -13.22 -6.94
N VAL A 62 8.82 -13.21 -7.72
CA VAL A 62 10.11 -12.65 -7.32
C VAL A 62 10.25 -11.30 -8.01
N ALA A 63 10.45 -10.22 -7.25
CA ALA A 63 10.86 -8.96 -7.85
C ALA A 63 12.25 -9.12 -8.46
N LYS A 64 12.40 -8.78 -9.75
CA LYS A 64 13.71 -8.70 -10.39
C LYS A 64 14.29 -7.29 -10.14
N PRO A 65 15.58 -7.18 -9.77
CA PRO A 65 16.23 -5.92 -9.39
C PRO A 65 16.12 -4.76 -10.39
N ASN A 66 15.94 -5.07 -11.68
CA ASN A 66 16.39 -4.17 -12.76
C ASN A 66 15.61 -2.84 -12.88
N ASN A 67 14.44 -2.71 -12.24
CA ASN A 67 13.63 -1.49 -12.28
C ASN A 67 13.47 -0.79 -10.92
N LEU A 68 14.23 -1.20 -9.90
CA LEU A 68 14.05 -0.75 -8.52
C LEU A 68 15.14 0.24 -8.12
N THR A 69 14.73 1.48 -7.85
CA THR A 69 15.61 2.53 -7.34
C THR A 69 15.39 2.71 -5.84
N SER A 70 16.42 2.44 -5.03
CA SER A 70 16.34 2.76 -3.60
C SER A 70 16.62 4.24 -3.39
N VAL A 71 15.78 4.90 -2.60
CA VAL A 71 15.89 6.34 -2.31
C VAL A 71 16.10 6.52 -0.81
N ASN A 72 16.93 7.48 -0.41
CA ASN A 72 17.06 7.90 0.98
C ASN A 72 16.22 9.16 1.24
N TRP A 73 15.91 9.46 2.50
CA TRP A 73 15.17 10.68 2.84
C TRP A 73 15.80 11.97 2.30
N LYS A 74 17.14 12.05 2.28
CA LYS A 74 17.86 13.20 1.71
C LYS A 74 17.62 13.40 0.20
N ASP A 75 17.27 12.33 -0.50
CA ASP A 75 17.12 12.30 -1.96
C ASP A 75 15.63 12.25 -2.36
N ILE A 76 14.69 12.19 -1.40
CA ILE A 76 13.25 12.06 -1.68
C ILE A 76 12.72 13.25 -2.49
N GLY A 77 13.30 14.44 -2.31
CA GLY A 77 12.94 15.64 -3.07
C GLY A 77 13.38 15.62 -4.54
N ALA A 78 14.27 14.70 -4.92
CA ALA A 78 14.70 14.50 -6.30
C ALA A 78 13.80 13.50 -7.07
N VAL A 79 12.89 12.82 -6.37
CA VAL A 79 11.88 11.96 -6.98
C VAL A 79 10.91 12.83 -7.81
N PRO A 80 10.45 12.37 -8.99
CA PRO A 80 9.56 13.16 -9.85
C PRO A 80 8.30 13.65 -9.11
N LYS A 81 7.87 14.89 -9.39
CA LYS A 81 6.74 15.54 -8.69
C LYS A 81 5.40 14.80 -8.82
N ASN A 82 5.22 14.03 -9.89
CA ASN A 82 4.03 13.22 -10.15
C ASN A 82 4.14 11.80 -9.59
N THR A 83 4.97 11.59 -8.54
CA THR A 83 5.15 10.27 -7.92
C THR A 83 4.08 10.00 -6.89
N ASP A 84 3.39 8.87 -7.02
CA ASP A 84 2.44 8.39 -6.02
C ASP A 84 3.19 7.72 -4.85
N TYR A 85 2.95 8.20 -3.64
CA TYR A 85 3.62 7.74 -2.43
C TYR A 85 2.75 6.74 -1.65
N TRP A 86 3.15 5.47 -1.65
CA TRP A 86 2.48 4.39 -0.92
C TRP A 86 3.14 4.19 0.44
N ILE A 87 2.51 4.68 1.50
CA ILE A 87 3.07 4.67 2.86
C ILE A 87 2.64 3.39 3.58
N ALA A 88 3.56 2.44 3.70
CA ALA A 88 3.37 1.12 4.29
C ALA A 88 4.20 0.89 5.58
N VAL A 89 4.61 1.96 6.26
CA VAL A 89 5.20 1.89 7.61
C VAL A 89 4.14 1.52 8.67
N LYS A 90 4.58 1.14 9.88
CA LYS A 90 3.68 0.96 11.01
C LYS A 90 3.04 2.32 11.39
N SER A 91 1.85 2.27 11.99
CA SER A 91 1.13 3.49 12.41
C SER A 91 1.94 4.36 13.38
N THR A 92 2.76 3.76 14.24
CA THR A 92 3.67 4.46 15.16
C THR A 92 4.70 5.35 14.48
N ASP A 93 5.00 5.08 13.21
CA ASP A 93 6.01 5.81 12.44
C ASP A 93 5.38 6.76 11.41
N LEU A 94 4.05 6.74 11.27
CA LEU A 94 3.36 7.47 10.21
C LEU A 94 3.60 8.97 10.31
N ASN A 95 3.43 9.56 11.50
CA ASN A 95 3.57 11.00 11.69
C ASN A 95 4.95 11.50 11.25
N GLU A 96 6.02 10.81 11.67
CA GLU A 96 7.40 11.16 11.27
C GLU A 96 7.57 11.12 9.74
N VAL A 97 7.02 10.10 9.08
CA VAL A 97 7.07 9.97 7.61
C VAL A 97 6.32 11.12 6.94
N LEU A 98 5.12 11.46 7.42
CA LEU A 98 4.31 12.54 6.85
C LEU A 98 5.02 13.90 6.94
N LEU A 99 5.62 14.21 8.11
CA LEU A 99 6.36 15.46 8.32
C LEU A 99 7.59 15.56 7.41
N ARG A 100 8.32 14.46 7.22
CA ARG A 100 9.48 14.42 6.31
C ARG A 100 9.07 14.53 4.84
N LEU A 101 7.92 13.97 4.46
CA LEU A 101 7.44 13.97 3.09
C LEU A 101 6.81 15.31 2.69
N TYR A 102 6.12 15.98 3.61
CA TYR A 102 5.43 17.27 3.40
C TYR A 102 6.18 18.29 2.51
N PRO A 103 7.46 18.63 2.77
CA PRO A 103 8.18 19.63 1.96
C PRO A 103 8.46 19.19 0.52
N CYS A 104 8.31 17.91 0.19
CA CYS A 104 8.59 17.34 -1.13
C CYS A 104 7.34 17.00 -1.93
N LEU A 105 6.15 17.17 -1.35
CA LEU A 105 4.89 16.83 -1.98
C LEU A 105 4.45 17.84 -3.05
N SER A 106 3.62 17.34 -3.97
CA SER A 106 2.99 18.10 -5.04
C SER A 106 1.51 17.72 -5.12
N VAL A 107 0.68 18.64 -5.60
CA VAL A 107 -0.75 18.39 -5.89
C VAL A 107 -0.96 17.38 -7.02
N GLU A 108 0.08 17.10 -7.81
CA GLU A 108 0.08 16.08 -8.85
C GLU A 108 0.24 14.67 -8.29
N ALA A 109 0.99 14.52 -7.20
CA ALA A 109 1.20 13.25 -6.50
C ALA A 109 -0.01 12.91 -5.62
N ASN A 110 -0.28 11.63 -5.44
CA ASN A 110 -1.16 11.15 -4.39
C ASN A 110 -0.34 10.60 -3.21
N VAL A 111 -0.85 10.76 -1.99
CA VAL A 111 -0.36 10.05 -0.81
C VAL A 111 -1.34 8.95 -0.43
N ILE A 112 -0.92 7.69 -0.52
CA ILE A 112 -1.74 6.50 -0.28
C ILE A 112 -1.33 5.86 1.04
N LEU A 113 -2.25 5.80 2.01
CA LEU A 113 -2.01 5.35 3.38
C LEU A 113 -2.46 3.90 3.58
N LEU A 114 -1.54 3.02 3.98
CA LEU A 114 -1.78 1.56 4.11
C LEU A 114 -1.84 1.03 5.54
N GLN A 115 -1.74 1.90 6.55
CA GLN A 115 -1.74 1.48 7.95
C GLN A 115 -3.04 0.76 8.31
N ASN A 116 -3.03 -0.07 9.35
CA ASN A 116 -4.29 -0.50 9.98
C ASN A 116 -4.71 0.55 11.01
N GLY A 117 -6.00 0.58 11.36
CA GLY A 117 -6.54 1.44 12.41
C GLY A 117 -7.56 2.46 11.90
N ILE A 118 -8.13 3.17 12.87
CA ILE A 118 -9.14 4.21 12.72
C ILE A 118 -8.48 5.57 12.93
N GLY A 119 -8.91 6.60 12.19
CA GLY A 119 -8.40 7.96 12.32
C GLY A 119 -7.16 8.24 11.48
N VAL A 120 -6.55 7.22 10.88
CA VAL A 120 -5.31 7.31 10.09
C VAL A 120 -5.43 8.35 8.98
N PHE A 121 -6.54 8.33 8.24
CA PHE A 121 -6.76 9.33 7.20
C PHE A 121 -6.81 10.75 7.76
N PHE A 122 -7.55 10.97 8.85
CA PHE A 122 -7.76 12.32 9.40
C PHE A 122 -6.48 12.90 10.00
N GLU A 123 -5.69 12.07 10.70
CA GLU A 123 -4.36 12.46 11.19
C GLU A 123 -3.45 12.90 10.03
N ALA A 124 -3.44 12.15 8.93
CA ALA A 124 -2.66 12.54 7.76
C ALA A 124 -3.22 13.76 7.04
N PHE A 125 -4.54 13.90 6.99
CA PHE A 125 -5.24 15.03 6.38
C PHE A 125 -4.90 16.35 7.08
N ASP A 126 -4.83 16.35 8.40
CA ASP A 126 -4.46 17.54 9.16
C ASP A 126 -3.04 18.04 8.83
N VAL A 127 -2.13 17.12 8.49
CA VAL A 127 -0.75 17.45 8.10
C VAL A 127 -0.65 17.81 6.61
N LEU A 128 -1.24 17.01 5.72
CA LEU A 128 -0.91 17.03 4.29
C LEU A 128 -1.94 17.70 3.37
N ARG A 129 -3.16 18.02 3.83
CA ARG A 129 -4.27 18.47 2.95
C ARG A 129 -3.96 19.65 2.02
N LYS A 130 -2.98 20.48 2.36
CA LYS A 130 -2.55 21.63 1.53
C LYS A 130 -1.48 21.29 0.51
N ALA A 131 -0.81 20.15 0.67
CA ALA A 131 0.38 19.77 -0.10
C ALA A 131 0.05 18.73 -1.18
N SER A 132 -0.81 17.75 -0.88
CA SER A 132 -1.13 16.66 -1.80
C SER A 132 -2.47 15.99 -1.43
N PRO A 133 -3.23 15.49 -2.42
CA PRO A 133 -4.37 14.62 -2.20
C PRO A 133 -4.01 13.34 -1.46
N ILE A 134 -4.93 12.88 -0.61
CA ILE A 134 -4.70 11.74 0.28
C ILE A 134 -5.75 10.68 -0.02
N LEU A 135 -5.29 9.44 -0.18
CA LEU A 135 -6.14 8.28 -0.33
C LEU A 135 -5.86 7.29 0.79
N ARG A 136 -6.91 6.64 1.26
CA ARG A 136 -6.81 5.58 2.25
C ARG A 136 -6.91 4.23 1.56
N ALA A 137 -5.84 3.43 1.59
CA ALA A 137 -5.85 2.07 1.04
C ALA A 137 -5.89 1.04 2.17
N LEU A 138 -6.97 0.27 2.25
CA LEU A 138 -7.14 -0.77 3.26
C LEU A 138 -6.85 -2.14 2.66
N ALA A 139 -5.84 -2.82 3.19
CA ALA A 139 -5.41 -4.13 2.71
C ALA A 139 -6.21 -5.29 3.32
N PHE A 140 -6.86 -6.08 2.47
CA PHE A 140 -7.67 -7.25 2.84
C PHE A 140 -6.99 -8.56 2.43
N PHE A 141 -5.71 -8.70 2.77
CA PHE A 141 -4.95 -9.93 2.57
C PHE A 141 -3.96 -10.13 3.72
N GLY A 142 -3.52 -11.38 3.91
CA GLY A 142 -2.48 -11.71 4.87
C GLY A 142 -1.12 -11.54 4.24
N ALA A 143 -0.19 -10.87 4.92
CA ALA A 143 1.21 -10.85 4.52
C ALA A 143 2.10 -10.94 5.76
N ARG A 144 3.15 -11.75 5.70
CA ARG A 144 4.18 -11.82 6.73
C ARG A 144 5.56 -11.88 6.10
N LYS A 145 6.53 -11.25 6.74
CA LYS A 145 7.94 -11.39 6.35
C LYS A 145 8.50 -12.66 7.02
N GLY A 146 9.14 -13.50 6.25
CA GLY A 146 9.88 -14.67 6.74
C GLY A 146 11.29 -14.29 7.20
N ASP A 147 12.02 -15.30 7.68
CA ASP A 147 13.36 -15.10 8.27
C ASP A 147 14.44 -14.79 7.21
N SER A 148 14.19 -15.12 5.93
CA SER A 148 15.11 -14.91 4.79
C SER A 148 14.80 -13.65 3.97
N GLU A 149 14.11 -12.66 4.56
CA GLU A 149 13.56 -11.48 3.87
C GLU A 149 12.43 -11.76 2.86
N ASP A 150 12.08 -13.04 2.66
CA ASP A 150 10.92 -13.47 1.89
C ASP A 150 9.63 -12.88 2.43
N VAL A 151 8.67 -12.60 1.55
CA VAL A 151 7.31 -12.23 1.96
C VAL A 151 6.35 -13.34 1.61
N LEU A 152 5.60 -13.77 2.61
CA LEU A 152 4.59 -14.81 2.49
C LEU A 152 3.22 -14.14 2.47
N VAL A 153 2.53 -14.27 1.33
CA VAL A 153 1.19 -13.72 1.11
C VAL A 153 0.15 -14.83 1.26
N SER A 154 -1.01 -14.51 1.83
CA SER A 154 -2.13 -15.43 2.05
C SER A 154 -3.43 -14.81 1.52
N GLY A 155 -4.11 -15.55 0.66
CA GLY A 155 -5.30 -15.08 -0.05
C GLY A 155 -4.98 -14.15 -1.21
N ASP A 156 -6.00 -13.77 -1.96
CA ASP A 156 -5.91 -12.80 -3.04
C ASP A 156 -5.52 -11.42 -2.50
N VAL A 157 -4.71 -10.67 -3.26
CA VAL A 157 -4.35 -9.30 -2.89
C VAL A 157 -5.52 -8.39 -3.24
N LYS A 158 -6.19 -7.88 -2.20
CA LYS A 158 -7.37 -7.01 -2.32
C LYS A 158 -7.14 -5.70 -1.56
N LEU A 159 -7.47 -4.58 -2.20
CA LEU A 159 -7.40 -3.25 -1.60
C LEU A 159 -8.73 -2.50 -1.74
N THR A 160 -9.17 -1.87 -0.66
CA THR A 160 -10.24 -0.86 -0.70
C THR A 160 -9.61 0.53 -0.64
N LEU A 161 -9.86 1.35 -1.65
CA LEU A 161 -9.48 2.75 -1.75
C LEU A 161 -10.63 3.63 -1.27
N ALA A 162 -10.46 4.23 -0.09
CA ALA A 162 -11.37 5.24 0.42
C ALA A 162 -10.79 6.64 0.17
N SER A 163 -11.64 7.55 -0.31
CA SER A 163 -11.27 8.94 -0.61
C SER A 163 -12.35 9.90 -0.15
N LEU A 164 -12.03 11.19 -0.12
CA LEU A 164 -13.06 12.23 -0.10
C LEU A 164 -13.81 12.24 -1.46
N PRO A 165 -15.06 12.75 -1.49
CA PRO A 165 -15.83 12.82 -2.73
C PRO A 165 -15.13 13.59 -3.87
N GLU A 166 -14.44 14.68 -3.55
CA GLU A 166 -13.68 15.51 -4.50
C GLU A 166 -12.52 14.73 -5.16
N ASP A 167 -11.95 13.76 -4.44
CA ASP A 167 -10.83 12.93 -4.89
C ASP A 167 -11.27 11.61 -5.55
N LYS A 168 -12.57 11.45 -5.84
CA LYS A 168 -13.13 10.24 -6.48
C LYS A 168 -12.39 9.85 -7.75
N HIS A 169 -12.08 10.81 -8.60
CA HIS A 169 -11.38 10.57 -9.87
C HIS A 169 -9.97 9.99 -9.66
N ARG A 170 -9.27 10.42 -8.61
CA ARG A 170 -7.96 9.87 -8.21
C ARG A 170 -8.08 8.45 -7.69
N ALA A 171 -9.06 8.20 -6.82
CA ALA A 171 -9.33 6.86 -6.32
C ALA A 171 -9.66 5.89 -7.48
N SER A 172 -10.45 6.32 -8.46
CA SER A 172 -10.73 5.54 -9.67
C SER A 172 -9.48 5.30 -10.52
N ALA A 173 -8.61 6.30 -10.71
CA ALA A 173 -7.36 6.11 -11.45
C ALA A 173 -6.43 5.09 -10.78
N ILE A 174 -6.30 5.17 -9.44
CA ILE A 174 -5.52 4.19 -8.67
C ILE A 174 -6.19 2.81 -8.71
N GLN A 175 -7.52 2.71 -8.69
CA GLN A 175 -8.23 1.43 -8.87
C GLN A 175 -7.88 0.77 -10.20
N HIS A 176 -7.97 1.50 -11.32
CA HIS A 176 -7.62 0.97 -12.64
C HIS A 176 -6.14 0.53 -12.69
N TYR A 177 -5.27 1.29 -12.03
CA TYR A 177 -3.86 0.93 -11.89
C TYR A 177 -3.68 -0.37 -11.10
N LEU A 178 -4.39 -0.57 -9.99
CA LEU A 178 -4.39 -1.83 -9.23
C LEU A 178 -4.86 -3.01 -10.09
N GLU A 179 -5.96 -2.86 -10.81
CA GLU A 179 -6.51 -3.88 -11.69
C GLU A 179 -5.55 -4.25 -12.83
N PHE A 180 -4.86 -3.27 -13.42
CA PHE A 180 -3.79 -3.50 -14.40
C PHE A 180 -2.64 -4.36 -13.83
N HIS A 181 -2.39 -4.26 -12.54
CA HIS A 181 -1.41 -5.08 -11.82
C HIS A 181 -1.99 -6.38 -11.24
N GLY A 182 -3.25 -6.71 -11.51
CA GLY A 182 -3.91 -7.92 -11.03
C GLY A 182 -4.29 -7.88 -9.53
N ILE A 183 -4.44 -6.69 -8.96
CA ILE A 183 -4.95 -6.47 -7.60
C ILE A 183 -6.43 -6.11 -7.70
N ASP A 184 -7.28 -6.79 -6.94
CA ASP A 184 -8.70 -6.42 -6.85
C ASP A 184 -8.83 -5.09 -6.08
N GLY A 185 -9.20 -4.04 -6.80
CA GLY A 185 -9.43 -2.71 -6.25
C GLY A 185 -10.91 -2.41 -6.08
N TYR A 186 -11.29 -1.87 -4.92
CA TYR A 186 -12.63 -1.35 -4.65
C TYR A 186 -12.53 0.13 -4.26
N THR A 187 -13.48 0.96 -4.67
CA THR A 187 -13.52 2.37 -4.26
C THR A 187 -14.70 2.68 -3.36
N THR A 188 -14.51 3.59 -2.41
CA THR A 188 -15.57 4.12 -1.54
C THR A 188 -15.30 5.57 -1.16
N HIS A 189 -16.36 6.31 -0.82
CA HIS A 189 -16.26 7.71 -0.38
C HIS A 189 -16.57 7.89 1.10
N ASN A 190 -16.73 6.79 1.83
CA ASN A 190 -16.93 6.81 3.28
C ASN A 190 -15.70 6.22 3.97
N ILE A 191 -14.70 7.08 4.21
CA ILE A 191 -13.42 6.73 4.80
C ILE A 191 -13.60 6.14 6.20
N ALA A 192 -14.38 6.81 7.05
CA ALA A 192 -14.61 6.35 8.42
C ALA A 192 -15.23 4.94 8.42
N ARG A 193 -16.26 4.71 7.60
CA ARG A 193 -16.86 3.38 7.48
C ARG A 193 -15.84 2.32 7.02
N ALA A 194 -15.02 2.64 6.02
CA ALA A 194 -14.03 1.70 5.51
C ALA A 194 -12.98 1.34 6.58
N GLU A 195 -12.49 2.32 7.34
CA GLU A 195 -11.58 2.08 8.48
C GLU A 195 -12.23 1.24 9.57
N TRP A 196 -13.50 1.49 9.89
CA TRP A 196 -14.26 0.70 10.86
C TRP A 196 -14.46 -0.74 10.39
N GLU A 197 -14.92 -0.96 9.16
CA GLU A 197 -15.10 -2.30 8.59
C GLU A 197 -13.80 -3.11 8.64
N LYS A 198 -12.68 -2.52 8.22
CA LYS A 198 -11.37 -3.16 8.32
C LYS A 198 -10.94 -3.44 9.76
N THR A 199 -11.24 -2.52 10.68
CA THR A 199 -10.91 -2.66 12.10
C THR A 199 -11.72 -3.79 12.74
N PHE A 200 -13.01 -3.94 12.42
CA PHE A 200 -13.81 -5.06 12.91
C PHE A 200 -13.26 -6.41 12.48
N VAL A 201 -12.85 -6.55 11.21
CA VAL A 201 -12.19 -7.76 10.71
C VAL A 201 -10.91 -8.04 11.50
N ASN A 202 -10.06 -7.03 11.69
CA ASN A 202 -8.81 -7.18 12.44
C ASN A 202 -9.04 -7.46 13.93
N LEU A 203 -10.09 -6.90 14.54
CA LEU A 203 -10.43 -7.11 15.94
C LEU A 203 -10.79 -8.57 16.19
N VAL A 204 -11.62 -9.16 15.32
CA VAL A 204 -11.95 -10.59 15.42
C VAL A 204 -10.71 -11.45 15.19
N VAL A 205 -10.00 -11.24 14.09
CA VAL A 205 -8.86 -12.10 13.70
C VAL A 205 -7.71 -12.00 14.70
N ASN A 206 -7.24 -10.78 15.02
CA ASN A 206 -6.06 -10.59 15.86
C ASN A 206 -6.35 -10.96 17.32
N SER A 207 -7.54 -10.63 17.84
CA SER A 207 -7.89 -10.95 19.23
C SER A 207 -8.07 -12.45 19.41
N LEU A 208 -8.77 -13.12 18.48
CA LEU A 208 -8.93 -14.57 18.55
C LEU A 208 -7.58 -15.28 18.42
N ALA A 209 -6.74 -14.92 17.45
CA ALA A 209 -5.40 -15.49 17.29
C ALA A 209 -4.54 -15.34 18.57
N THR A 210 -4.64 -14.18 19.23
CA THR A 210 -3.95 -13.91 20.50
C THR A 210 -4.51 -14.79 21.63
N LEU A 211 -5.83 -14.89 21.77
CA LEU A 211 -6.49 -15.70 22.80
C LEU A 211 -6.17 -17.19 22.64
N VAL A 212 -6.24 -17.72 21.41
CA VAL A 212 -5.95 -19.13 21.15
C VAL A 212 -4.45 -19.44 21.05
N ARG A 213 -3.59 -18.41 21.11
CA ARG A 213 -2.12 -18.50 20.92
C ARG A 213 -1.72 -19.29 19.66
N LYS A 214 -2.53 -19.19 18.61
CA LYS A 214 -2.31 -19.87 17.33
C LYS A 214 -2.34 -18.86 16.19
N LYS A 215 -1.74 -19.23 15.06
CA LYS A 215 -1.63 -18.37 13.87
C LYS A 215 -2.99 -18.19 13.21
N ASN A 216 -3.17 -17.08 12.49
CA ASN A 216 -4.34 -16.84 11.64
C ASN A 216 -4.61 -18.05 10.73
N GLY A 217 -5.86 -18.50 10.67
CA GLY A 217 -6.30 -19.69 9.93
C GLY A 217 -6.62 -20.90 10.82
N CYS A 218 -6.03 -21.01 12.01
CA CYS A 218 -6.23 -22.18 12.89
C CYS A 218 -7.68 -22.40 13.37
N ILE A 219 -8.50 -21.34 13.41
CA ILE A 219 -9.90 -21.40 13.83
C ILE A 219 -10.75 -22.15 12.79
N LEU A 220 -10.34 -22.13 11.51
CA LEU A 220 -10.99 -22.91 10.46
C LEU A 220 -10.65 -24.40 10.56
N GLU A 221 -9.49 -24.74 11.13
CA GLU A 221 -9.01 -26.12 11.31
C GLU A 221 -9.52 -26.76 12.60
N SER A 222 -9.95 -25.95 13.58
CA SER A 222 -10.59 -26.41 14.81
C SER A 222 -11.52 -25.32 15.34
N PRO A 223 -12.83 -25.40 15.02
CA PRO A 223 -13.83 -24.55 15.62
C PRO A 223 -13.78 -24.69 17.15
N ILE A 224 -13.90 -23.57 17.87
CA ILE A 224 -13.93 -23.52 19.34
C ILE A 224 -15.28 -24.05 19.84
#